data_AF-A0A8S9FSF4-F1
#
_entry.id   AF-A0A8S9FSF4-F1
#
_cell.length_a   1.000
_cell.length_b   1.000
_cell.length_c   1.000
_cell.angle_alpha   90.00
_cell.angle_beta   90.00
_cell.angle_gamma   90.00
#
_symmetry.space_group_name_H-M   'P 1'
#
loop_
_entity.id
_entity.type
_entity.pdbx_description
1 polymer ?
#
loop_
_entity_poly.entity_id
_entity_poly.type
_entity_poly.pdbx_seq_one_letter_code
_entity_poly.pdbx_strand_id
1 'polypeptide(L)'
;MSPILTLLFSLFLFASPSSSSRHHQTLPLSPSPSPSAHIRLACNATRYPDLCVSSLSKPGLVPSSPNPSQIIHSAISLSLENLKTAQSKVKSILDASAGNLNRTNAAKTCLQLLSYSERRTHSTDQALTRGKIKDARAWMSAALVYQYDSWSALKYVNDTNQVAETMSFLNGLINVTSNALSMMVSYDNFGDNVASWTPPATERDGFWDKTGGPKVGAGPSLGFPSGLKEDVTVCKNGKCRYKTVQDAVNAAPDNNRARKFVIKINEGVYEETVTVPFEKKNVVFIGDGMGKTVITGSLNAGMPGITTYNTATVGVVGDGFMARDITFQNTAGPDTHQAVAFRSDSDFSLLENCEFLGNQDTLYVHGLRQFYKKCRIQGNVDFIFGNAASIFQDCEILIAPRQLKPEEGENNAVTAQGRVDPAQSTGFVFLNCSITGTDEYMKLYKANPKVHKSYLGRPWKDYSRTVFIGCNLEALINSDGWLPWSGDLSLKTLYYGESKNTGPGSDRSKRVSWSSVIPDEHVDMYSVANFIQGDEWKLSG
;
A
#
# COMPACT_ATOMS: atom_id res chain seq x y z
N MET A 1 86.76 43.04 -40.08
CA MET A 1 87.54 42.23 -41.03
C MET A 1 86.59 41.25 -41.70
N SER A 2 86.46 41.40 -43.02
CA SER A 2 85.61 40.67 -44.00
C SER A 2 85.72 39.12 -43.96
N PRO A 3 84.93 38.35 -44.76
CA PRO A 3 83.65 38.68 -45.45
C PRO A 3 82.54 37.58 -45.41
N ILE A 4 81.29 38.01 -45.66
CA ILE A 4 80.31 37.57 -46.69
C ILE A 4 80.06 36.05 -46.90
N LEU A 5 78.79 35.58 -46.84
CA LEU A 5 77.97 35.22 -48.02
C LEU A 5 76.54 34.76 -47.66
N THR A 6 75.65 35.04 -48.59
CA THR A 6 74.20 35.15 -48.56
C THR A 6 73.48 33.94 -49.20
N LEU A 7 72.19 33.81 -48.87
CA LEU A 7 71.05 33.33 -49.68
C LEU A 7 70.93 31.86 -50.18
N LEU A 8 69.82 31.24 -49.75
CA LEU A 8 68.75 30.61 -50.55
C LEU A 8 69.10 30.05 -51.94
N PHE A 9 68.85 28.74 -52.16
CA PHE A 9 68.07 28.28 -53.33
C PHE A 9 67.52 26.85 -53.13
N SER A 10 66.32 26.68 -53.65
CA SER A 10 65.44 25.52 -53.65
C SER A 10 65.97 24.35 -54.50
N LEU A 11 65.68 23.11 -54.11
CA LEU A 11 65.64 21.98 -55.04
C LEU A 11 64.42 21.09 -54.78
N PHE A 12 63.61 20.95 -55.82
CA PHE A 12 62.50 20.01 -55.96
C PHE A 12 63.04 18.58 -56.04
N LEU A 13 62.42 17.65 -55.28
CA LEU A 13 62.39 16.23 -55.64
C LEU A 13 60.98 15.67 -55.37
N PHE A 14 60.45 15.05 -56.42
CA PHE A 14 59.16 14.35 -56.47
C PHE A 14 59.20 13.05 -55.65
N ALA A 15 58.15 12.79 -54.86
CA ALA A 15 57.73 11.44 -54.47
C ALA A 15 56.21 11.42 -54.18
N SER A 16 55.54 10.41 -54.72
CA SER A 16 54.10 10.17 -54.78
C SER A 16 53.38 10.09 -53.42
N PRO A 17 52.05 10.30 -53.34
CA PRO A 17 51.31 10.28 -52.09
C PRO A 17 51.05 8.83 -51.64
N SER A 18 51.72 8.42 -50.57
CA SER A 18 51.36 7.22 -49.81
C SER A 18 50.22 7.55 -48.85
N SER A 19 49.07 6.92 -49.05
CA SER A 19 47.93 6.90 -48.12
C SER A 19 48.40 6.57 -46.70
N SER A 20 48.24 7.52 -45.78
CA SER A 20 48.41 7.30 -44.34
C SER A 20 47.02 7.20 -43.71
N SER A 21 46.57 5.96 -43.52
CA SER A 21 45.43 5.62 -42.68
C SER A 21 45.72 6.00 -41.23
N ARG A 22 45.04 7.03 -40.73
CA ARG A 22 44.97 7.31 -39.29
C ARG A 22 44.20 6.16 -38.63
N HIS A 23 44.91 5.28 -37.93
CA HIS A 23 44.31 4.33 -37.02
C HIS A 23 43.67 5.09 -35.85
N HIS A 24 42.34 5.20 -35.85
CA HIS A 24 41.60 5.39 -34.62
C HIS A 24 41.82 4.16 -33.74
N GLN A 25 42.55 4.33 -32.62
CA GLN A 25 42.54 3.35 -31.54
C GLN A 25 41.14 3.36 -30.91
N THR A 26 40.28 2.46 -31.39
CA THR A 26 39.11 2.02 -30.63
C THR A 26 39.60 1.24 -29.42
N LEU A 27 39.39 1.78 -28.22
CA LEU A 27 39.49 1.01 -26.98
C LEU A 27 38.64 -0.27 -27.12
N PRO A 28 39.12 -1.45 -26.68
CA PRO A 28 38.31 -2.65 -26.73
C PRO A 28 37.06 -2.45 -25.88
N LEU A 29 35.88 -2.59 -26.49
CA LEU A 29 34.64 -2.79 -25.75
C LEU A 29 34.84 -4.02 -24.86
N SER A 30 34.75 -3.82 -23.54
CA SER A 30 34.76 -4.91 -22.56
C SER A 30 33.74 -5.99 -23.00
N PRO A 31 34.08 -7.29 -22.93
CA PRO A 31 33.14 -8.33 -23.33
C PRO A 31 31.86 -8.21 -22.50
N SER A 32 30.70 -8.22 -23.17
CA SER A 32 29.40 -8.20 -22.50
C SER A 32 29.31 -9.37 -21.51
N PRO A 33 28.92 -9.15 -20.25
CA PRO A 33 28.89 -10.21 -19.24
C PRO A 33 28.00 -11.37 -19.68
N SER A 34 28.30 -12.60 -19.24
CA SER A 34 27.42 -13.75 -19.47
C SER A 34 26.03 -13.50 -18.85
N PRO A 35 24.96 -14.18 -19.33
CA PRO A 35 23.63 -14.07 -18.71
C PRO A 35 23.66 -14.41 -17.21
N SER A 36 24.50 -15.36 -16.81
CA SER A 36 24.73 -15.70 -15.40
C SER A 36 25.35 -14.57 -14.58
N ALA A 37 26.19 -13.72 -15.17
CA ALA A 37 26.76 -12.55 -14.49
C ALA A 37 25.71 -11.44 -14.32
N HIS A 38 24.89 -11.18 -15.33
CA HIS A 38 23.80 -10.20 -15.25
C HIS A 38 22.76 -10.59 -14.20
N ILE A 39 22.36 -11.87 -14.14
CA ILE A 39 21.44 -12.39 -13.12
C ILE A 39 22.02 -12.18 -11.72
N ARG A 40 23.30 -12.50 -11.50
CA ARG A 40 23.95 -12.31 -10.19
C ARG A 40 23.97 -10.84 -9.77
N LEU A 41 24.32 -9.93 -10.68
CA LEU A 41 24.31 -8.50 -10.40
C LEU A 41 22.90 -8.01 -10.06
N ALA A 42 21.88 -8.40 -10.82
CA ALA A 42 20.50 -8.03 -10.54
C ALA A 42 20.01 -8.60 -9.19
N CYS A 43 20.38 -9.84 -8.87
CA CYS A 43 19.99 -10.49 -7.62
C CYS A 43 20.68 -9.89 -6.37
N ASN A 44 21.78 -9.14 -6.51
CA ASN A 44 22.33 -8.36 -5.39
C ASN A 44 21.35 -7.28 -4.90
N ALA A 45 20.36 -6.91 -5.72
CA ALA A 45 19.33 -5.96 -5.36
C ALA A 45 18.30 -6.51 -4.36
N THR A 46 18.33 -7.81 -4.04
CA THR A 46 17.20 -8.47 -3.38
C THR A 46 17.51 -8.90 -1.95
N ARG A 47 16.45 -9.15 -1.18
CA ARG A 47 16.55 -9.67 0.19
C ARG A 47 16.96 -11.14 0.23
N TYR A 48 16.71 -11.88 -0.85
CA TYR A 48 16.99 -13.31 -0.97
C TYR A 48 17.85 -13.59 -2.22
N PRO A 49 19.13 -13.15 -2.24
CA PRO A 49 19.96 -13.20 -3.43
C PRO A 49 20.21 -14.64 -3.92
N ASP A 50 20.43 -15.60 -3.02
CA ASP A 50 20.66 -17.00 -3.39
C ASP A 50 19.41 -17.63 -4.01
N LEU A 51 18.23 -17.34 -3.44
CA LEU A 51 16.96 -17.78 -4.01
C LEU A 51 16.71 -17.13 -5.38
N CYS A 52 17.04 -15.85 -5.52
CA CYS A 52 16.94 -15.12 -6.79
C CYS A 52 17.82 -15.78 -7.87
N VAL A 53 19.11 -15.98 -7.58
CA VAL A 53 20.06 -16.56 -8.53
C VAL A 53 19.65 -17.98 -8.92
N SER A 54 19.35 -18.83 -7.93
CA SER A 54 18.95 -20.23 -8.19
C SER A 54 17.67 -20.33 -8.99
N SER A 55 16.71 -19.43 -8.77
CA SER A 55 15.43 -19.46 -9.48
C SER A 55 15.52 -18.90 -10.91
N LEU A 56 16.26 -17.80 -11.10
CA LEU A 56 16.40 -17.15 -12.41
C LEU A 56 17.40 -17.82 -13.34
N SER A 57 18.31 -18.65 -12.81
CA SER A 57 19.29 -19.40 -13.61
C SER A 57 18.70 -20.65 -14.28
N LYS A 58 17.39 -20.92 -14.12
CA LYS A 58 16.71 -22.04 -14.79
C LYS A 58 16.79 -21.87 -16.32
N PRO A 59 17.16 -22.93 -17.08
CA PRO A 59 17.27 -22.84 -18.54
C PRO A 59 15.99 -22.33 -19.20
N GLY A 60 16.12 -21.35 -20.10
CA GLY A 60 15.00 -20.79 -20.87
C GLY A 60 14.17 -19.72 -20.16
N LEU A 61 14.40 -19.45 -18.86
CA LEU A 61 13.63 -18.45 -18.11
C LEU A 61 14.10 -17.02 -18.35
N VAL A 62 15.41 -16.80 -18.42
CA VAL A 62 16.04 -15.49 -18.70
C VAL A 62 16.77 -15.58 -20.06
N PRO A 63 16.62 -14.58 -20.95
CA PRO A 63 17.36 -14.54 -22.22
C PRO A 63 18.88 -14.57 -22.04
N SER A 64 19.63 -15.01 -23.07
CA SER A 64 21.09 -15.16 -23.01
C SER A 64 21.88 -13.85 -22.90
N SER A 65 21.29 -12.70 -23.21
CA SER A 65 21.90 -11.38 -23.02
C SER A 65 20.82 -10.41 -22.58
N PRO A 66 20.32 -10.57 -21.36
CA PRO A 66 19.12 -9.89 -20.92
C PRO A 66 19.46 -8.44 -20.55
N ASN A 67 18.58 -7.51 -20.92
CA ASN A 67 18.58 -6.20 -20.26
C ASN A 67 17.93 -6.31 -18.86
N PRO A 68 18.10 -5.30 -17.99
CA PRO A 68 17.61 -5.39 -16.62
C PRO A 68 16.08 -5.55 -16.51
N SER A 69 15.31 -4.91 -17.40
CA SER A 69 13.84 -5.07 -17.39
C SER A 69 13.43 -6.50 -17.76
N GLN A 70 14.12 -7.17 -18.68
CA GLN A 70 13.89 -8.59 -19.00
C GLN A 70 14.13 -9.51 -17.80
N ILE A 71 15.15 -9.23 -16.97
CA ILE A 71 15.37 -9.98 -15.72
C ILE A 71 14.19 -9.80 -14.76
N ILE A 72 13.69 -8.57 -14.63
CA ILE A 72 12.52 -8.28 -13.79
C ILE A 72 11.27 -9.00 -14.33
N HIS A 73 11.02 -8.95 -15.65
CA HIS A 73 9.92 -9.69 -16.28
C HIS A 73 10.00 -11.20 -16.00
N SER A 74 11.19 -11.81 -16.10
CA SER A 74 11.39 -13.22 -15.73
C SER A 74 11.08 -13.50 -14.25
N ALA A 75 11.43 -12.58 -13.35
CA ALA A 75 11.11 -12.71 -11.93
C ALA A 75 9.60 -12.56 -11.64
N ILE A 76 8.90 -11.67 -12.34
CA ILE A 76 7.43 -11.56 -12.29
C ILE A 76 6.79 -12.84 -12.81
N SER A 77 7.26 -13.36 -13.95
CA SER A 77 6.77 -14.61 -14.55
C SER A 77 6.90 -15.79 -13.59
N LEU A 78 8.01 -15.88 -12.86
CA LEU A 78 8.21 -16.92 -11.85
C LEU A 78 7.22 -16.79 -10.69
N SER A 79 6.93 -15.57 -10.24
CA SER A 79 5.88 -15.33 -9.22
C SER A 79 4.50 -15.78 -9.73
N LEU A 80 4.16 -15.50 -11.00
CA LEU A 80 2.92 -15.95 -11.63
C LEU A 80 2.80 -17.48 -11.72
N GLU A 81 3.88 -18.17 -12.08
CA GLU A 81 3.91 -19.63 -12.11
C GLU A 81 3.67 -20.22 -10.71
N ASN A 82 4.40 -19.73 -9.71
CA ASN A 82 4.26 -20.16 -8.33
C ASN A 82 2.87 -19.83 -7.76
N LEU A 83 2.24 -18.73 -8.18
CA LEU A 83 0.87 -18.39 -7.80
C LEU A 83 -0.14 -19.44 -8.25
N LYS A 84 -0.03 -19.96 -9.48
CA LYS A 84 -0.91 -21.04 -9.97
C LYS A 84 -0.75 -22.31 -9.14
N THR A 85 0.48 -22.65 -8.78
CA THR A 85 0.75 -23.80 -7.88
C THR A 85 0.18 -23.55 -6.48
N ALA A 86 0.33 -22.35 -5.93
CA ALA A 86 -0.24 -21.99 -4.63
C ALA A 86 -1.78 -22.13 -4.63
N GLN A 87 -2.45 -21.58 -5.65
CA GLN A 87 -3.90 -21.70 -5.82
C GLN A 87 -4.33 -23.18 -5.87
N SER A 88 -3.63 -24.02 -6.63
CA SER A 88 -3.90 -25.46 -6.69
C SER A 88 -3.76 -26.13 -5.31
N LYS A 89 -2.69 -25.85 -4.57
CA LYS A 89 -2.47 -26.40 -3.22
C LYS A 89 -3.57 -25.97 -2.24
N VAL A 90 -3.96 -24.70 -2.25
CA VAL A 90 -5.04 -24.18 -1.40
C VAL A 90 -6.39 -24.78 -1.81
N LYS A 91 -6.62 -24.99 -3.11
CA LYS A 91 -7.81 -25.69 -3.59
C LYS A 91 -7.88 -27.12 -3.06
N SER A 92 -6.77 -27.85 -3.02
CA SER A 92 -6.72 -29.17 -2.39
C SER A 92 -7.01 -29.13 -0.88
N ILE A 93 -6.57 -28.09 -0.16
CA ILE A 93 -6.97 -27.88 1.25
C ILE A 93 -8.48 -27.70 1.35
N LEU A 94 -9.06 -26.82 0.51
CA LEU A 94 -10.49 -26.57 0.50
C LEU A 94 -11.29 -27.86 0.27
N ASP A 95 -10.90 -28.67 -0.71
CA ASP A 95 -11.57 -29.92 -1.04
C ASP A 95 -11.45 -30.96 0.10
N ALA A 96 -10.35 -30.93 0.85
CA ALA A 96 -10.13 -31.76 2.03
C ALA A 96 -10.73 -31.18 3.34
N SER A 97 -11.42 -30.04 3.30
CA SER A 97 -11.92 -29.34 4.49
C SER A 97 -13.36 -29.73 4.89
N ALA A 98 -13.90 -30.81 4.34
CA ALA A 98 -15.25 -31.27 4.66
C ALA A 98 -15.45 -31.41 6.18
N GLY A 99 -16.47 -30.73 6.72
CA GLY A 99 -16.77 -30.73 8.16
C GLY A 99 -15.94 -29.77 9.02
N ASN A 100 -14.95 -29.06 8.46
CA ASN A 100 -14.19 -28.02 9.17
C ASN A 100 -14.47 -26.64 8.57
N LEU A 101 -15.39 -25.90 9.22
CA LEU A 101 -15.82 -24.57 8.77
C LEU A 101 -14.67 -23.56 8.74
N ASN A 102 -13.80 -23.56 9.77
CA ASN A 102 -12.67 -22.64 9.85
C ASN A 102 -11.68 -22.87 8.70
N ARG A 103 -11.34 -24.13 8.42
CA ARG A 103 -10.43 -24.47 7.32
C ARG A 103 -11.04 -24.17 5.95
N THR A 104 -12.34 -24.44 5.78
CA THR A 104 -13.08 -24.10 4.56
C THR A 104 -13.07 -22.59 4.31
N ASN A 105 -13.35 -21.77 5.32
CA ASN A 105 -13.41 -20.32 5.18
C ASN A 105 -12.03 -19.69 5.01
N ALA A 106 -11.02 -20.20 5.72
CA ALA A 106 -9.63 -19.81 5.51
C ALA A 106 -9.18 -20.12 4.08
N ALA A 107 -9.45 -21.33 3.56
CA ALA A 107 -9.08 -21.72 2.20
C ALA A 107 -9.83 -20.91 1.12
N LYS A 108 -11.13 -20.61 1.31
CA LYS A 108 -11.90 -19.72 0.41
C LYS A 108 -11.32 -18.31 0.36
N THR A 109 -11.05 -17.72 1.52
CA THR A 109 -10.44 -16.39 1.64
C THR A 109 -9.05 -16.38 0.97
N CYS A 110 -8.26 -17.41 1.24
CA CYS A 110 -6.94 -17.63 0.66
C CYS A 110 -6.97 -17.70 -0.88
N LEU A 111 -7.89 -18.47 -1.47
CA LEU A 111 -8.08 -18.53 -2.92
C LEU A 111 -8.49 -17.18 -3.52
N GLN A 112 -9.38 -16.45 -2.86
CA GLN A 112 -9.79 -15.11 -3.29
C GLN A 112 -8.58 -14.16 -3.32
N LEU A 113 -7.82 -14.10 -2.23
CA LEU A 113 -6.62 -13.25 -2.14
C LEU A 113 -5.57 -13.62 -3.19
N LEU A 114 -5.30 -14.92 -3.38
CA LEU A 114 -4.37 -15.38 -4.41
C LEU A 114 -4.84 -15.05 -5.83
N SER A 115 -6.16 -14.99 -6.08
CA SER A 115 -6.68 -14.52 -7.37
C SER A 115 -6.44 -13.02 -7.59
N TYR A 116 -6.53 -12.21 -6.52
CA TYR A 116 -6.18 -10.78 -6.58
C TYR A 116 -4.68 -10.60 -6.75
N SER A 117 -3.86 -11.40 -6.07
CA SER A 117 -2.41 -11.43 -6.28
C SER A 117 -2.05 -11.71 -7.74
N GLU A 118 -2.66 -12.71 -8.36
CA GLU A 118 -2.39 -13.05 -9.76
C GLU A 118 -2.73 -11.89 -10.71
N ARG A 119 -3.89 -11.26 -10.52
CA ARG A 119 -4.32 -10.12 -11.33
C ARG A 119 -3.41 -8.90 -11.15
N ARG A 120 -2.98 -8.60 -9.91
CA ARG A 120 -2.04 -7.51 -9.64
C ARG A 120 -0.64 -7.82 -10.16
N THR A 121 -0.21 -9.07 -10.14
CA THR A 121 1.07 -9.50 -10.72
C THR A 121 1.06 -9.37 -12.25
N HIS A 122 -0.05 -9.73 -12.92
CA HIS A 122 -0.23 -9.43 -14.36
C HIS A 122 -0.24 -7.93 -14.65
N SER A 123 -0.94 -7.15 -13.83
CA SER A 123 -0.99 -5.69 -14.00
C SER A 123 0.40 -5.07 -13.85
N THR A 124 1.19 -5.58 -12.90
CA THR A 124 2.60 -5.19 -12.68
C THR A 124 3.43 -5.39 -13.93
N ASP A 125 3.37 -6.56 -14.55
CA ASP A 125 4.08 -6.89 -15.78
C ASP A 125 3.73 -5.92 -16.93
N GLN A 126 2.44 -5.63 -17.09
CA GLN A 126 1.94 -4.69 -18.09
C GLN A 126 2.34 -3.23 -17.80
N ALA A 127 2.39 -2.82 -16.53
CA ALA A 127 2.88 -1.49 -16.16
C ALA A 127 4.37 -1.34 -16.46
N LEU A 128 5.18 -2.36 -16.11
CA LEU A 128 6.61 -2.35 -16.38
C LEU A 128 6.89 -2.23 -17.89
N THR A 129 6.18 -3.00 -18.72
CA THR A 129 6.27 -2.92 -20.19
C THR A 129 5.99 -1.51 -20.71
N ARG A 130 5.09 -0.76 -20.05
CA ARG A 130 4.70 0.61 -20.43
C ARG A 130 5.57 1.70 -19.78
N GLY A 131 6.63 1.33 -19.09
CA GLY A 131 7.49 2.28 -18.36
C GLY A 131 6.83 2.90 -17.12
N LYS A 132 5.73 2.33 -16.63
CA LYS A 132 4.99 2.82 -15.45
C LYS A 132 5.50 2.15 -14.18
N ILE A 133 6.76 2.44 -13.83
CA ILE A 133 7.46 1.75 -12.72
C ILE A 133 6.80 1.97 -11.35
N LYS A 134 6.22 3.16 -11.08
CA LYS A 134 5.52 3.44 -9.82
C LYS A 134 4.24 2.60 -9.69
N ASP A 135 3.46 2.46 -10.76
CA ASP A 135 2.29 1.57 -10.80
C ASP A 135 2.72 0.11 -10.61
N ALA A 136 3.78 -0.33 -11.30
CA ALA A 136 4.32 -1.68 -11.13
C ALA A 136 4.73 -1.96 -9.67
N ARG A 137 5.46 -1.04 -9.02
CA ARG A 137 5.83 -1.13 -7.60
C ARG A 137 4.60 -1.20 -6.70
N ALA A 138 3.59 -0.35 -6.91
CA ALA A 138 2.37 -0.33 -6.10
C ALA A 138 1.56 -1.64 -6.24
N TRP A 139 1.39 -2.13 -7.46
CA TRP A 139 0.63 -3.36 -7.72
C TRP A 139 1.37 -4.61 -7.26
N MET A 140 2.69 -4.66 -7.41
CA MET A 140 3.50 -5.76 -6.91
C MET A 140 3.57 -5.77 -5.38
N SER A 141 3.57 -4.59 -4.76
CA SER A 141 3.43 -4.45 -3.30
C SER A 141 2.11 -5.06 -2.83
N ALA A 142 1.00 -4.79 -3.51
CA ALA A 142 -0.31 -5.37 -3.19
C ALA A 142 -0.34 -6.89 -3.44
N ALA A 143 0.24 -7.37 -4.54
CA ALA A 143 0.36 -8.81 -4.82
C ALA A 143 1.07 -9.55 -3.66
N LEU A 144 2.17 -8.98 -3.15
CA LEU A 144 2.89 -9.52 -2.00
C LEU A 144 2.03 -9.56 -0.73
N VAL A 145 1.22 -8.53 -0.45
CA VAL A 145 0.29 -8.52 0.69
C VAL A 145 -0.74 -9.62 0.57
N TYR A 146 -1.35 -9.81 -0.61
CA TYR A 146 -2.35 -10.86 -0.79
C TYR A 146 -1.77 -12.27 -0.59
N GLN A 147 -0.52 -12.50 -1.01
CA GLN A 147 0.19 -13.75 -0.75
C GLN A 147 0.47 -13.93 0.76
N TYR A 148 0.88 -12.88 1.44
CA TYR A 148 1.10 -12.89 2.89
C TYR A 148 -0.21 -13.14 3.66
N ASP A 149 -1.30 -12.52 3.27
CA ASP A 149 -2.61 -12.69 3.93
C ASP A 149 -3.18 -14.08 3.70
N SER A 150 -2.96 -14.64 2.50
CA SER A 150 -3.23 -16.04 2.18
C SER A 150 -2.48 -16.99 3.13
N TRP A 151 -1.19 -16.75 3.36
CA TRP A 151 -0.39 -17.49 4.35
C TRP A 151 -0.89 -17.28 5.78
N SER A 152 -1.21 -16.03 6.15
CA SER A 152 -1.67 -15.66 7.48
C SER A 152 -3.03 -16.27 7.82
N ALA A 153 -3.95 -16.38 6.85
CA ALA A 153 -5.23 -17.05 7.02
C ALA A 153 -5.06 -18.53 7.34
N LEU A 154 -4.13 -19.22 6.64
CA LEU A 154 -3.85 -20.64 6.86
C LEU A 154 -3.16 -20.91 8.21
N LYS A 155 -2.40 -19.94 8.73
CA LYS A 155 -1.71 -20.06 10.03
C LYS A 155 -2.66 -20.43 11.17
N TYR A 156 -3.88 -19.89 11.18
CA TYR A 156 -4.87 -20.14 12.24
C TYR A 156 -5.58 -21.49 12.11
N VAL A 157 -5.37 -22.20 11.00
CA VAL A 157 -5.92 -23.54 10.72
C VAL A 157 -4.80 -24.52 10.35
N ASN A 158 -3.59 -24.31 10.88
CA ASN A 158 -2.43 -25.16 10.63
C ASN A 158 -2.46 -26.42 11.50
N ASP A 159 -3.46 -27.26 11.25
CA ASP A 159 -3.78 -28.47 12.00
C ASP A 159 -3.53 -29.76 11.18
N THR A 160 -2.98 -29.64 9.96
CA THR A 160 -2.65 -30.77 9.07
C THR A 160 -1.34 -30.54 8.32
N ASN A 161 -0.66 -31.63 7.95
CA ASN A 161 0.56 -31.57 7.14
C ASN A 161 0.35 -30.84 5.80
N GLN A 162 -0.81 -31.03 5.16
CA GLN A 162 -1.13 -30.36 3.89
C GLN A 162 -1.17 -28.83 4.04
N VAL A 163 -1.71 -28.32 5.15
CA VAL A 163 -1.71 -26.88 5.45
C VAL A 163 -0.28 -26.40 5.72
N ALA A 164 0.49 -27.12 6.53
CA ALA A 164 1.88 -26.77 6.85
C ALA A 164 2.77 -26.71 5.58
N GLU A 165 2.68 -27.70 4.69
CA GLU A 165 3.41 -27.74 3.42
C GLU A 165 3.00 -26.60 2.48
N THR A 166 1.70 -26.30 2.43
CA THR A 166 1.18 -25.19 1.60
C THR A 166 1.66 -23.84 2.13
N MET A 167 1.68 -23.66 3.45
CA MET A 167 2.26 -22.46 4.07
C MET A 167 3.75 -22.31 3.78
N SER A 168 4.51 -23.41 3.83
CA SER A 168 5.94 -23.40 3.45
C SER A 168 6.14 -22.98 1.99
N PHE A 169 5.30 -23.50 1.08
CA PHE A 169 5.31 -23.10 -0.32
C PHE A 169 4.97 -21.62 -0.51
N LEU A 170 3.94 -21.12 0.17
CA LEU A 170 3.56 -19.70 0.15
C LEU A 170 4.69 -18.80 0.64
N ASN A 171 5.46 -19.21 1.64
CA ASN A 171 6.63 -18.46 2.11
C ASN A 171 7.69 -18.34 0.99
N GLY A 172 7.94 -19.41 0.24
CA GLY A 172 8.81 -19.38 -0.94
C GLY A 172 8.29 -18.43 -2.03
N LEU A 173 6.98 -18.45 -2.31
CA LEU A 173 6.34 -17.53 -3.26
C LEU A 173 6.48 -16.07 -2.82
N ILE A 174 6.22 -15.76 -1.55
CA ILE A 174 6.40 -14.41 -0.97
C ILE A 174 7.84 -13.92 -1.20
N ASN A 175 8.84 -14.78 -0.97
CA ASN A 175 10.24 -14.42 -1.17
C ASN A 175 10.59 -14.18 -2.64
N VAL A 176 10.03 -14.96 -3.57
CA VAL A 176 10.18 -14.74 -5.02
C VAL A 176 9.55 -13.42 -5.45
N THR A 177 8.34 -13.11 -4.97
CA THR A 177 7.65 -11.85 -5.25
C THR A 177 8.42 -10.66 -4.67
N SER A 178 8.98 -10.80 -3.45
CA SER A 178 9.85 -9.81 -2.81
C SER A 178 11.12 -9.53 -3.63
N ASN A 179 11.74 -10.57 -4.20
CA ASN A 179 12.89 -10.39 -5.09
C ASN A 179 12.55 -9.54 -6.34
N ALA A 180 11.43 -9.84 -7.00
CA ALA A 180 10.96 -9.07 -8.14
C ALA A 180 10.67 -7.61 -7.78
N LEU A 181 10.00 -7.37 -6.64
CA LEU A 181 9.73 -6.02 -6.14
C LEU A 181 11.04 -5.27 -5.79
N SER A 182 12.01 -5.94 -5.17
CA SER A 182 13.31 -5.35 -4.83
C SER A 182 14.10 -4.91 -6.08
N MET A 183 14.08 -5.73 -7.13
CA MET A 183 14.69 -5.37 -8.42
C MET A 183 13.98 -4.17 -9.07
N MET A 184 12.65 -4.06 -8.96
CA MET A 184 11.91 -2.88 -9.44
C MET A 184 12.29 -1.61 -8.68
N VAL A 185 12.51 -1.68 -7.36
CA VAL A 185 12.99 -0.55 -6.56
C VAL A 185 14.36 -0.09 -7.05
N SER A 186 15.30 -1.02 -7.23
CA SER A 186 16.62 -0.70 -7.75
C SER A 186 16.57 -0.15 -9.18
N TYR A 187 15.71 -0.70 -10.04
CA TYR A 187 15.51 -0.19 -11.39
C TYR A 187 14.98 1.25 -11.42
N ASP A 188 14.02 1.57 -10.55
CA ASP A 188 13.50 2.94 -10.39
C ASP A 188 14.58 3.92 -9.92
N ASN A 189 15.49 3.47 -9.06
CA ASN A 189 16.55 4.29 -8.49
C ASN A 189 17.74 4.49 -9.44
N PHE A 190 18.18 3.43 -10.12
CA PHE A 190 19.46 3.34 -10.82
C PHE A 190 19.34 3.05 -12.32
N GLY A 191 18.12 2.82 -12.83
CA GLY A 191 17.88 2.48 -14.23
C GLY A 191 18.61 1.21 -14.67
N ASP A 192 19.15 1.23 -15.88
CA ASP A 192 19.82 0.08 -16.49
C ASP A 192 21.20 -0.24 -15.89
N ASN A 193 21.71 0.59 -14.97
CA ASN A 193 22.99 0.36 -14.30
C ASN A 193 22.86 -0.69 -13.19
N VAL A 194 22.73 -1.96 -13.59
CA VAL A 194 22.55 -3.11 -12.70
C VAL A 194 23.69 -3.29 -11.68
N ALA A 195 24.89 -2.78 -11.99
CA ALA A 195 26.02 -2.83 -11.06
C ALA A 195 25.83 -1.91 -9.83
N SER A 196 24.94 -0.92 -9.92
CA SER A 196 24.58 -0.03 -8.80
C SER A 196 23.31 -0.47 -8.09
N TRP A 197 22.68 -1.58 -8.49
CA TRP A 197 21.50 -2.08 -7.80
C TRP A 197 21.87 -2.62 -6.41
N THR A 198 21.08 -2.25 -5.41
CA THR A 198 21.30 -2.60 -4.00
C THR A 198 20.01 -3.12 -3.37
N PRO A 199 20.11 -3.85 -2.23
CA PRO A 199 18.94 -4.23 -1.45
C PRO A 199 18.05 -3.01 -1.14
N PRO A 200 16.73 -3.22 -1.03
CA PRO A 200 15.79 -2.16 -0.66
C PRO A 200 16.16 -1.58 0.71
N ALA A 201 16.25 -0.26 0.77
CA ALA A 201 16.52 0.51 1.99
C ALA A 201 15.27 1.30 2.39
N THR A 202 15.15 1.60 3.67
CA THR A 202 14.05 2.37 4.25
C THR A 202 14.55 3.70 4.80
N GLU A 203 13.64 4.53 5.30
CA GLU A 203 13.98 5.78 5.98
C GLU A 203 14.88 5.55 7.21
N ARG A 204 14.82 4.35 7.83
CA ARG A 204 15.75 3.96 8.91
C ARG A 204 17.19 3.81 8.45
N ASP A 205 17.37 3.46 7.18
CA ASP A 205 18.67 3.26 6.55
C ASP A 205 19.15 4.56 5.88
N GLY A 206 18.42 5.68 6.05
CA GLY A 206 18.70 6.97 5.42
C GLY A 206 18.23 7.07 3.96
N PHE A 207 17.39 6.14 3.49
CA PHE A 207 16.82 6.19 2.14
C PHE A 207 15.56 7.04 2.09
N TRP A 208 15.51 7.95 1.11
CA TRP A 208 14.35 8.79 0.82
C TRP A 208 14.13 8.75 -0.70
N ASP A 209 12.90 8.43 -1.15
CA ASP A 209 12.61 8.39 -2.59
C ASP A 209 12.77 9.80 -3.20
N LYS A 210 13.16 9.84 -4.48
CA LYS A 210 13.28 11.09 -5.24
C LYS A 210 11.95 11.84 -5.24
N THR A 211 11.97 13.11 -4.84
CA THR A 211 10.84 14.03 -4.95
C THR A 211 10.89 14.77 -6.27
N GLY A 212 9.78 14.78 -7.02
CA GLY A 212 9.65 15.54 -8.27
C GLY A 212 8.32 16.26 -8.41
N GLY A 213 7.33 15.91 -7.59
CA GLY A 213 6.01 16.52 -7.58
C GLY A 213 5.88 17.71 -6.60
N PRO A 214 4.72 18.37 -6.60
CA PRO A 214 4.42 19.48 -5.71
C PRO A 214 4.63 19.15 -4.21
N LYS A 215 4.99 20.17 -3.43
CA LYS A 215 5.35 20.09 -2.01
C LYS A 215 4.15 19.76 -1.13
N VAL A 216 4.38 19.29 0.10
CA VAL A 216 3.33 19.19 1.12
C VAL A 216 2.70 20.57 1.31
N GLY A 217 1.38 20.66 1.16
CA GLY A 217 0.63 21.93 1.26
C GLY A 217 0.68 22.85 0.04
N ALA A 218 1.41 22.50 -1.03
CA ALA A 218 1.44 23.28 -2.27
C ALA A 218 1.26 22.36 -3.49
N GLY A 219 0.13 22.50 -4.21
CA GLY A 219 -0.18 21.75 -5.43
C GLY A 219 -1.69 21.71 -5.70
N PRO A 220 -2.14 21.41 -6.94
CA PRO A 220 -3.57 21.18 -7.18
C PRO A 220 -4.06 20.04 -6.28
N SER A 221 -5.06 20.31 -5.46
CA SER A 221 -5.54 19.32 -4.49
C SER A 221 -6.23 18.19 -5.25
N LEU A 222 -5.72 16.96 -5.13
CA LEU A 222 -6.53 15.78 -5.39
C LEU A 222 -7.84 15.94 -4.62
N GLY A 223 -8.97 15.73 -5.29
CA GLY A 223 -10.26 16.10 -4.76
C GLY A 223 -11.38 15.46 -5.55
N PHE A 224 -12.54 15.32 -4.90
CA PHE A 224 -13.69 14.67 -5.50
C PHE A 224 -14.18 15.48 -6.71
N PRO A 225 -14.37 14.84 -7.88
CA PRO A 225 -14.78 15.52 -9.10
C PRO A 225 -16.16 16.18 -8.95
N SER A 226 -16.28 17.43 -9.38
CA SER A 226 -17.55 18.16 -9.43
C SER A 226 -18.36 17.81 -10.68
N GLY A 227 -19.68 17.99 -10.64
CA GLY A 227 -20.54 17.88 -11.82
C GLY A 227 -20.79 16.46 -12.32
N LEU A 228 -20.51 15.44 -11.49
CA LEU A 228 -20.89 14.06 -11.81
C LEU A 228 -22.42 13.94 -11.88
N LYS A 229 -22.91 13.35 -12.97
CA LYS A 229 -24.32 12.98 -13.13
C LYS A 229 -24.54 11.56 -12.63
N GLU A 230 -25.61 11.36 -11.86
CA GLU A 230 -26.01 10.03 -11.38
C GLU A 230 -26.47 9.12 -12.53
N ASP A 231 -25.97 7.88 -12.54
CA ASP A 231 -26.43 6.83 -13.45
C ASP A 231 -27.65 6.12 -12.85
N VAL A 232 -27.63 5.92 -11.54
CA VAL A 232 -28.69 5.21 -10.79
C VAL A 232 -28.87 5.81 -9.39
N THR A 233 -30.07 5.65 -8.84
CA THR A 233 -30.45 6.14 -7.50
C THR A 233 -30.85 4.99 -6.58
N VAL A 234 -30.56 5.14 -5.29
CA VAL A 234 -30.90 4.20 -4.23
C VAL A 234 -31.70 4.90 -3.14
N CYS A 235 -32.88 4.40 -2.80
CA CYS A 235 -33.62 4.83 -1.61
C CYS A 235 -34.45 3.71 -1.00
N LYS A 236 -34.45 3.62 0.35
CA LYS A 236 -35.33 2.71 1.10
C LYS A 236 -36.80 2.94 0.72
N ASN A 237 -37.24 4.17 0.85
CA ASN A 237 -38.60 4.61 0.56
C ASN A 237 -38.58 5.55 -0.65
N GLY A 238 -39.53 5.37 -1.58
CA GLY A 238 -39.63 6.21 -2.79
C GLY A 238 -39.40 5.47 -4.10
N LYS A 239 -39.33 6.24 -5.19
CA LYS A 239 -39.31 5.79 -6.59
C LYS A 239 -37.89 5.67 -7.19
N CYS A 240 -36.86 5.45 -6.36
CA CYS A 240 -35.51 5.22 -6.86
C CYS A 240 -35.41 3.92 -7.64
N ARG A 241 -34.38 3.83 -8.48
CA ARG A 241 -34.16 2.64 -9.32
C ARG A 241 -33.87 1.38 -8.51
N TYR A 242 -33.14 1.53 -7.41
CA TYR A 242 -32.79 0.42 -6.51
C TYR A 242 -33.20 0.71 -5.07
N LYS A 243 -33.42 -0.36 -4.31
CA LYS A 243 -33.74 -0.32 -2.88
C LYS A 243 -32.53 -0.55 -1.98
N THR A 244 -31.56 -1.32 -2.46
CA THR A 244 -30.31 -1.64 -1.79
C THR A 244 -29.13 -1.03 -2.54
N VAL A 245 -28.03 -0.78 -1.83
CA VAL A 245 -26.78 -0.31 -2.42
C VAL A 245 -26.13 -1.43 -3.23
N GLN A 246 -26.18 -2.67 -2.75
CA GLN A 246 -25.61 -3.82 -3.47
C GLN A 246 -26.26 -4.03 -4.84
N ASP A 247 -27.57 -3.88 -5.00
CA ASP A 247 -28.23 -4.01 -6.31
C ASP A 247 -27.77 -2.93 -7.29
N ALA A 248 -27.54 -1.71 -6.81
CA ALA A 248 -26.99 -0.64 -7.63
C ALA A 248 -25.54 -0.90 -8.06
N VAL A 249 -24.72 -1.48 -7.16
CA VAL A 249 -23.36 -1.94 -7.50
C VAL A 249 -23.39 -3.04 -8.54
N ASN A 250 -24.30 -4.02 -8.39
CA ASN A 250 -24.45 -5.13 -9.32
C ASN A 250 -24.81 -4.65 -10.74
N ALA A 251 -25.55 -3.55 -10.84
CA ALA A 251 -25.95 -2.93 -12.09
C ALA A 251 -24.83 -2.15 -12.81
N ALA A 252 -23.75 -1.80 -12.13
CA ALA A 252 -22.59 -1.16 -12.76
C ALA A 252 -21.97 -2.11 -13.78
N PRO A 253 -21.55 -1.65 -14.98
CA PRO A 253 -20.94 -2.52 -15.97
C PRO A 253 -19.55 -3.01 -15.52
N ASP A 254 -19.23 -4.27 -15.83
CA ASP A 254 -17.92 -4.86 -15.54
C ASP A 254 -16.83 -4.23 -16.42
N ASN A 255 -15.66 -4.03 -15.83
CA ASN A 255 -14.47 -3.45 -16.44
C ASN A 255 -14.78 -2.15 -17.18
N ASN A 256 -15.67 -1.33 -16.60
CA ASN A 256 -15.97 -0.01 -17.11
C ASN A 256 -14.65 0.74 -17.32
N ARG A 257 -14.47 1.32 -18.52
CA ARG A 257 -13.21 1.94 -18.94
C ARG A 257 -12.99 3.24 -18.15
N ALA A 258 -12.69 4.36 -18.81
CA ALA A 258 -12.48 5.63 -18.11
C ALA A 258 -13.76 6.26 -17.53
N ARG A 259 -14.96 5.69 -17.80
CA ARG A 259 -16.24 6.27 -17.35
C ARG A 259 -16.54 5.83 -15.91
N LYS A 260 -16.93 6.81 -15.10
CA LYS A 260 -17.47 6.58 -13.74
C LYS A 260 -18.91 6.08 -13.81
N PHE A 261 -19.26 5.15 -12.92
CA PHE A 261 -20.65 4.73 -12.70
C PHE A 261 -21.12 5.29 -11.36
N VAL A 262 -21.99 6.29 -11.41
CA VAL A 262 -22.36 7.12 -10.27
C VAL A 262 -23.66 6.61 -9.65
N ILE A 263 -23.55 6.16 -8.41
CA ILE A 263 -24.66 5.69 -7.59
C ILE A 263 -24.97 6.78 -6.56
N LYS A 264 -26.10 7.47 -6.76
CA LYS A 264 -26.64 8.41 -5.77
C LYS A 264 -27.42 7.63 -4.72
N ILE A 265 -26.97 7.69 -3.47
CA ILE A 265 -27.58 6.99 -2.34
C ILE A 265 -28.26 8.04 -1.49
N ASN A 266 -29.59 8.03 -1.46
CA ASN A 266 -30.34 9.04 -0.73
C ASN A 266 -30.20 8.87 0.79
N GLU A 267 -30.66 9.86 1.54
CA GLU A 267 -30.77 9.80 2.99
C GLU A 267 -31.49 8.52 3.47
N GLY A 268 -30.91 7.89 4.49
CA GLY A 268 -31.39 6.65 5.05
C GLY A 268 -30.28 5.82 5.67
N VAL A 269 -30.67 4.90 6.55
CA VAL A 269 -29.78 3.89 7.14
C VAL A 269 -29.96 2.60 6.37
N TYR A 270 -28.95 2.11 5.66
CA TYR A 270 -28.97 0.90 4.84
C TYR A 270 -28.24 -0.22 5.58
N GLU A 271 -28.99 -1.17 6.12
CA GLU A 271 -28.43 -2.33 6.84
C GLU A 271 -28.17 -3.45 5.85
N GLU A 272 -26.95 -3.46 5.30
CA GLU A 272 -26.52 -4.41 4.29
C GLU A 272 -24.99 -4.52 4.26
N THR A 273 -24.47 -5.66 3.83
CA THR A 273 -23.06 -5.83 3.49
C THR A 273 -22.86 -5.57 2.00
N VAL A 274 -22.03 -4.59 1.67
CA VAL A 274 -21.79 -4.18 0.27
C VAL A 274 -20.39 -4.59 -0.16
N THR A 275 -20.28 -5.27 -1.29
CA THR A 275 -19.01 -5.56 -1.96
C THR A 275 -18.98 -4.94 -3.34
N VAL A 276 -17.93 -4.16 -3.62
CA VAL A 276 -17.58 -3.68 -4.95
C VAL A 276 -16.47 -4.58 -5.51
N PRO A 277 -16.80 -5.62 -6.29
CA PRO A 277 -15.83 -6.63 -6.72
C PRO A 277 -14.82 -6.05 -7.71
N PHE A 278 -13.73 -6.80 -7.95
CA PHE A 278 -12.57 -6.39 -8.74
C PHE A 278 -12.95 -5.87 -10.14
N GLU A 279 -13.96 -6.48 -10.77
CA GLU A 279 -14.46 -6.12 -12.08
C GLU A 279 -15.22 -4.79 -12.10
N LYS A 280 -15.80 -4.33 -10.98
CA LYS A 280 -16.60 -3.10 -10.91
C LYS A 280 -15.70 -1.88 -10.72
N LYS A 281 -15.01 -1.46 -11.78
CA LYS A 281 -14.11 -0.30 -11.78
C LYS A 281 -14.86 1.03 -11.88
N ASN A 282 -14.28 2.08 -11.30
CA ASN A 282 -14.79 3.46 -11.33
C ASN A 282 -16.22 3.62 -10.80
N VAL A 283 -16.59 2.81 -9.80
CA VAL A 283 -17.86 2.97 -9.07
C VAL A 283 -17.74 4.16 -8.14
N VAL A 284 -18.75 5.03 -8.16
CA VAL A 284 -18.79 6.24 -7.34
C VAL A 284 -20.04 6.24 -6.47
N PHE A 285 -19.87 6.36 -5.15
CA PHE A 285 -20.97 6.56 -4.20
C PHE A 285 -21.09 8.04 -3.84
N ILE A 286 -22.30 8.58 -3.92
CA ILE A 286 -22.61 9.94 -3.46
C ILE A 286 -23.79 9.84 -2.51
N GLY A 287 -23.58 10.13 -1.22
CA GLY A 287 -24.64 10.21 -0.23
C GLY A 287 -25.32 11.59 -0.19
N ASP A 288 -26.23 11.79 0.77
CA ASP A 288 -26.87 13.08 1.07
C ASP A 288 -26.20 13.83 2.24
N GLY A 289 -25.12 13.26 2.82
CA GLY A 289 -24.34 13.83 3.91
C GLY A 289 -23.87 12.78 4.91
N MET A 290 -22.72 13.02 5.55
CA MET A 290 -22.29 12.26 6.73
C MET A 290 -23.41 12.26 7.79
N GLY A 291 -23.71 11.10 8.36
CA GLY A 291 -24.80 10.88 9.31
C GLY A 291 -26.21 10.82 8.71
N LYS A 292 -26.40 11.25 7.45
CA LYS A 292 -27.70 11.18 6.75
C LYS A 292 -27.83 9.92 5.91
N THR A 293 -26.81 9.63 5.11
CA THR A 293 -26.73 8.38 4.37
C THR A 293 -25.75 7.47 5.09
N VAL A 294 -26.25 6.37 5.67
CA VAL A 294 -25.45 5.46 6.49
C VAL A 294 -25.56 4.05 5.91
N ILE A 295 -24.44 3.40 5.61
CA ILE A 295 -24.41 1.95 5.33
C ILE A 295 -23.86 1.26 6.58
N THR A 296 -24.63 0.36 7.17
CA THR A 296 -24.36 -0.24 8.47
C THR A 296 -24.43 -1.76 8.47
N GLY A 297 -23.66 -2.38 9.35
CA GLY A 297 -23.57 -3.82 9.55
C GLY A 297 -22.96 -4.13 10.92
N SER A 298 -22.88 -5.41 11.30
CA SER A 298 -22.41 -5.79 12.64
C SER A 298 -21.60 -7.10 12.65
N LEU A 299 -21.02 -7.47 11.51
CA LEU A 299 -20.14 -8.65 11.43
C LEU A 299 -18.86 -8.39 12.23
N ASN A 300 -18.37 -9.42 12.91
CA ASN A 300 -17.15 -9.35 13.70
C ASN A 300 -16.38 -10.68 13.68
N ALA A 301 -15.09 -10.63 13.99
CA ALA A 301 -14.19 -11.78 13.94
C ALA A 301 -14.41 -12.78 15.09
N GLY A 302 -15.18 -12.41 16.12
CA GLY A 302 -15.64 -13.34 17.16
C GLY A 302 -16.70 -14.34 16.66
N MET A 303 -17.35 -14.06 15.53
CA MET A 303 -18.33 -14.95 14.94
C MET A 303 -17.68 -16.20 14.30
N PRO A 304 -18.27 -17.41 14.47
CA PRO A 304 -17.70 -18.63 13.91
C PRO A 304 -17.42 -18.54 12.41
N GLY A 305 -16.18 -18.80 12.02
CA GLY A 305 -15.76 -18.85 10.62
C GLY A 305 -15.64 -17.49 9.92
N ILE A 306 -15.77 -16.36 10.63
CA ILE A 306 -15.58 -15.03 10.05
C ILE A 306 -14.15 -14.54 10.35
N THR A 307 -13.44 -14.13 9.31
CA THR A 307 -12.12 -13.50 9.44
C THR A 307 -12.29 -11.99 9.47
N THR A 308 -11.35 -11.24 10.05
CA THR A 308 -11.35 -9.76 10.03
C THR A 308 -11.63 -9.19 8.64
N TYR A 309 -11.01 -9.74 7.59
CA TYR A 309 -11.21 -9.33 6.20
C TYR A 309 -12.69 -9.40 5.76
N ASN A 310 -13.42 -10.40 6.24
CA ASN A 310 -14.82 -10.65 5.93
C ASN A 310 -15.82 -9.97 6.90
N THR A 311 -15.33 -9.18 7.87
CA THR A 311 -16.20 -8.39 8.76
C THR A 311 -16.65 -7.06 8.17
N ALA A 312 -16.03 -6.63 7.06
CA ALA A 312 -16.27 -5.32 6.46
C ALA A 312 -17.73 -5.11 6.08
N THR A 313 -18.38 -4.10 6.64
CA THR A 313 -19.72 -3.66 6.20
C THR A 313 -19.68 -3.27 4.72
N VAL A 314 -18.66 -2.51 4.30
CA VAL A 314 -18.40 -2.21 2.89
C VAL A 314 -16.98 -2.63 2.52
N GLY A 315 -16.84 -3.53 1.55
CA GLY A 315 -15.57 -4.00 1.01
C GLY A 315 -15.40 -3.61 -0.46
N VAL A 316 -14.34 -2.88 -0.78
CA VAL A 316 -14.10 -2.36 -2.14
C VAL A 316 -12.82 -2.95 -2.71
N VAL A 317 -12.92 -3.58 -3.88
CA VAL A 317 -11.77 -4.16 -4.61
C VAL A 317 -11.61 -3.54 -6.00
N GLY A 318 -12.71 -3.12 -6.64
CA GLY A 318 -12.68 -2.51 -7.97
C GLY A 318 -11.96 -1.16 -7.99
N ASP A 319 -10.95 -1.01 -8.85
CA ASP A 319 -10.10 0.20 -8.95
C ASP A 319 -10.87 1.47 -9.28
N GLY A 320 -10.38 2.61 -8.80
CA GLY A 320 -10.94 3.94 -9.05
C GLY A 320 -12.22 4.22 -8.27
N PHE A 321 -12.45 3.50 -7.16
CA PHE A 321 -13.62 3.72 -6.33
C PHE A 321 -13.59 5.12 -5.72
N MET A 322 -14.75 5.78 -5.71
CA MET A 322 -14.90 7.07 -5.02
C MET A 322 -16.11 7.07 -4.12
N ALA A 323 -16.03 7.78 -3.00
CA ALA A 323 -17.18 8.01 -2.13
C ALA A 323 -17.18 9.46 -1.62
N ARG A 324 -18.37 10.05 -1.51
CA ARG A 324 -18.57 11.35 -0.88
C ARG A 324 -19.86 11.40 -0.06
N ASP A 325 -19.85 12.17 1.02
CA ASP A 325 -21.03 12.58 1.77
C ASP A 325 -21.82 11.39 2.34
N ILE A 326 -21.12 10.39 2.89
CA ILE A 326 -21.69 9.12 3.35
C ILE A 326 -20.98 8.58 4.61
N THR A 327 -21.71 7.87 5.47
CA THR A 327 -21.18 7.16 6.63
C THR A 327 -21.12 5.66 6.38
N PHE A 328 -19.98 5.04 6.67
CA PHE A 328 -19.81 3.58 6.74
C PHE A 328 -19.67 3.17 8.20
N GLN A 329 -20.48 2.22 8.66
CA GLN A 329 -20.57 1.87 10.07
C GLN A 329 -20.50 0.36 10.31
N ASN A 330 -19.81 -0.03 11.39
CA ASN A 330 -19.95 -1.34 11.99
C ASN A 330 -20.37 -1.21 13.47
N THR A 331 -21.51 -1.78 13.82
CA THR A 331 -22.15 -1.69 15.15
C THR A 331 -21.93 -2.92 16.03
N ALA A 332 -20.99 -3.82 15.68
CA ALA A 332 -20.74 -5.02 16.50
C ALA A 332 -20.35 -4.67 17.95
N GLY A 333 -19.69 -3.53 18.14
CA GLY A 333 -19.41 -2.96 19.45
C GLY A 333 -18.06 -3.37 20.05
N PRO A 334 -17.67 -2.76 21.18
CA PRO A 334 -16.34 -2.87 21.76
C PRO A 334 -15.87 -4.30 22.15
N ASP A 335 -16.81 -5.17 22.54
CA ASP A 335 -16.50 -6.51 23.11
C ASP A 335 -16.48 -7.64 22.08
N THR A 336 -16.59 -7.31 20.78
CA THR A 336 -16.77 -8.31 19.71
C THR A 336 -15.51 -8.61 18.90
N HIS A 337 -14.35 -8.17 19.41
CA HIS A 337 -13.07 -8.20 18.70
C HIS A 337 -13.09 -7.34 17.41
N GLN A 338 -12.36 -7.75 16.37
CA GLN A 338 -12.24 -6.97 15.13
C GLN A 338 -13.56 -6.87 14.38
N ALA A 339 -13.96 -5.65 13.99
CA ALA A 339 -15.20 -5.39 13.27
C ALA A 339 -15.06 -4.20 12.31
N VAL A 340 -14.85 -4.50 11.03
CA VAL A 340 -14.50 -3.50 10.01
C VAL A 340 -15.75 -2.78 9.50
N ALA A 341 -15.73 -1.45 9.47
CA ALA A 341 -16.77 -0.64 8.84
C ALA A 341 -16.53 -0.48 7.34
N PHE A 342 -15.27 -0.22 6.95
CA PHE A 342 -14.89 -0.06 5.55
C PHE A 342 -13.53 -0.70 5.27
N ARG A 343 -13.45 -1.47 4.19
CA ARG A 343 -12.22 -2.07 3.67
C ARG A 343 -11.99 -1.60 2.23
N SER A 344 -10.78 -1.15 1.93
CA SER A 344 -10.36 -0.86 0.54
C SER A 344 -9.11 -1.62 0.12
N ASP A 345 -9.25 -2.28 -1.02
CA ASP A 345 -8.28 -3.01 -1.83
C ASP A 345 -8.28 -2.46 -3.26
N SER A 346 -8.76 -1.21 -3.43
CA SER A 346 -8.95 -0.52 -4.70
C SER A 346 -7.86 0.53 -4.89
N ASP A 347 -7.12 0.43 -6.00
CA ASP A 347 -6.14 1.45 -6.37
C ASP A 347 -6.86 2.72 -6.80
N PHE A 348 -6.31 3.87 -6.45
CA PHE A 348 -6.92 5.18 -6.69
C PHE A 348 -8.26 5.39 -5.97
N SER A 349 -8.39 4.84 -4.77
CA SER A 349 -9.55 5.09 -3.91
C SER A 349 -9.57 6.54 -3.44
N LEU A 350 -10.66 7.27 -3.70
CA LEU A 350 -10.85 8.66 -3.29
C LEU A 350 -12.10 8.82 -2.41
N LEU A 351 -11.91 9.10 -1.13
CA LEU A 351 -13.00 9.30 -0.17
C LEU A 351 -12.94 10.73 0.37
N GLU A 352 -13.97 11.52 0.11
CA GLU A 352 -14.03 12.92 0.55
C GLU A 352 -15.29 13.17 1.37
N ASN A 353 -15.16 13.80 2.55
CA ASN A 353 -16.31 14.08 3.41
C ASN A 353 -17.13 12.82 3.75
N CYS A 354 -16.42 11.74 4.10
CA CYS A 354 -17.00 10.48 4.55
C CYS A 354 -16.76 10.27 6.04
N GLU A 355 -17.63 9.51 6.69
CA GLU A 355 -17.49 9.12 8.08
C GLU A 355 -17.33 7.61 8.21
N PHE A 356 -16.42 7.17 9.07
CA PHE A 356 -16.17 5.75 9.36
C PHE A 356 -16.35 5.54 10.86
N LEU A 357 -17.35 4.74 11.22
CA LEU A 357 -17.74 4.51 12.61
C LEU A 357 -17.57 3.04 12.97
N GLY A 358 -16.74 2.78 13.98
CA GLY A 358 -16.58 1.44 14.54
C GLY A 358 -15.84 1.48 15.87
N ASN A 359 -15.30 0.33 16.25
CA ASN A 359 -14.45 0.16 17.43
C ASN A 359 -13.08 -0.36 16.99
N GLN A 360 -12.76 -1.61 17.33
CA GLN A 360 -11.53 -2.24 16.90
C GLN A 360 -11.57 -2.50 15.39
N ASP A 361 -10.47 -2.14 14.70
CA ASP A 361 -10.29 -2.40 13.26
C ASP A 361 -11.33 -1.67 12.36
N THR A 362 -11.72 -0.44 12.70
CA THR A 362 -12.79 0.31 11.98
C THR A 362 -12.52 0.49 10.47
N LEU A 363 -11.36 0.99 10.10
CA LEU A 363 -10.98 1.31 8.73
C LEU A 363 -9.80 0.45 8.29
N TYR A 364 -10.06 -0.49 7.38
CA TYR A 364 -9.06 -1.38 6.82
C TYR A 364 -8.55 -0.89 5.47
N VAL A 365 -7.50 -0.09 5.51
CA VAL A 365 -6.74 0.37 4.33
C VAL A 365 -5.78 -0.74 3.87
N HIS A 366 -6.36 -1.79 3.28
CA HIS A 366 -5.70 -3.07 3.02
C HIS A 366 -4.43 -2.95 2.16
N GLY A 367 -4.57 -2.39 0.95
CA GLY A 367 -3.48 -2.31 -0.03
C GLY A 367 -3.70 -1.21 -1.08
N LEU A 368 -2.69 -0.99 -1.93
CA LEU A 368 -2.71 -0.02 -3.04
C LEU A 368 -2.78 1.45 -2.58
N ARG A 369 -3.05 2.39 -3.50
CA ARG A 369 -3.02 3.84 -3.22
C ARG A 369 -4.41 4.37 -2.88
N GLN A 370 -4.52 5.08 -1.77
CA GLN A 370 -5.79 5.56 -1.24
C GLN A 370 -5.67 6.97 -0.68
N PHE A 371 -6.72 7.78 -0.84
CA PHE A 371 -6.77 9.16 -0.38
C PHE A 371 -8.08 9.45 0.35
N TYR A 372 -7.96 9.90 1.59
CA TYR A 372 -9.05 10.26 2.49
C TYR A 372 -8.94 11.75 2.80
N LYS A 373 -9.95 12.53 2.42
CA LYS A 373 -9.92 14.00 2.55
C LYS A 373 -11.12 14.49 3.33
N LYS A 374 -10.90 15.29 4.39
CA LYS A 374 -11.99 15.83 5.22
C LYS A 374 -12.92 14.74 5.76
N CYS A 375 -12.37 13.57 6.05
CA CYS A 375 -13.13 12.46 6.59
C CYS A 375 -13.12 12.49 8.12
N ARG A 376 -14.15 11.92 8.75
CA ARG A 376 -14.18 11.63 10.18
C ARG A 376 -13.98 10.13 10.38
N ILE A 377 -13.01 9.74 11.20
CA ILE A 377 -12.68 8.33 11.45
C ILE A 377 -12.71 8.10 12.96
N GLN A 378 -13.60 7.22 13.41
CA GLN A 378 -13.80 6.93 14.83
C GLN A 378 -13.53 5.45 15.15
N GLY A 379 -12.74 5.19 16.19
CA GLY A 379 -12.53 3.84 16.73
C GLY A 379 -11.62 3.82 17.96
N ASN A 380 -11.11 2.66 18.35
CA ASN A 380 -10.29 2.53 19.57
C ASN A 380 -8.97 1.78 19.37
N VAL A 381 -9.00 0.48 19.11
CA VAL A 381 -7.82 -0.36 18.92
C VAL A 381 -7.58 -0.55 17.43
N ASP A 382 -6.40 -0.16 16.97
CA ASP A 382 -5.92 -0.41 15.60
C ASP A 382 -6.92 0.07 14.53
N PHE A 383 -7.66 1.13 14.82
CA PHE A 383 -8.86 1.45 14.06
C PHE A 383 -8.58 2.03 12.67
N ILE A 384 -7.31 2.35 12.38
CA ILE A 384 -6.79 2.55 11.02
C ILE A 384 -5.63 1.56 10.81
N PHE A 385 -5.86 0.51 10.03
CA PHE A 385 -4.89 -0.59 9.87
C PHE A 385 -4.85 -1.13 8.44
N GLY A 386 -3.81 -1.90 8.14
CA GLY A 386 -3.56 -2.45 6.80
C GLY A 386 -2.19 -2.07 6.23
N ASN A 387 -2.01 -2.26 4.93
CA ASN A 387 -0.72 -2.07 4.24
C ASN A 387 -0.87 -1.29 2.92
N ALA A 388 -1.87 -0.41 2.83
CA ALA A 388 -1.98 0.53 1.72
C ALA A 388 -0.90 1.65 1.79
N ALA A 389 -0.72 2.34 0.66
CA ALA A 389 -0.14 3.68 0.61
C ALA A 389 -1.30 4.68 0.75
N SER A 390 -1.56 5.13 1.98
CA SER A 390 -2.74 5.94 2.31
C SER A 390 -2.35 7.31 2.82
N ILE A 391 -2.98 8.34 2.26
CA ILE A 391 -2.92 9.70 2.78
C ILE A 391 -4.27 10.07 3.38
N PHE A 392 -4.24 10.55 4.62
CA PHE A 392 -5.34 11.17 5.32
C PHE A 392 -5.06 12.66 5.40
N GLN A 393 -5.88 13.49 4.78
CA GLN A 393 -5.68 14.93 4.71
C GLN A 393 -6.88 15.69 5.28
N ASP A 394 -6.61 16.62 6.18
CA ASP A 394 -7.62 17.46 6.84
C ASP A 394 -8.71 16.62 7.53
N CYS A 395 -8.37 15.41 8.00
CA CYS A 395 -9.31 14.49 8.64
C CYS A 395 -9.43 14.74 10.14
N GLU A 396 -10.58 14.38 10.69
CA GLU A 396 -10.82 14.31 12.14
C GLU A 396 -10.73 12.85 12.60
N ILE A 397 -9.80 12.57 13.50
CA ILE A 397 -9.52 11.24 14.03
C ILE A 397 -9.99 11.21 15.48
N LEU A 398 -11.00 10.37 15.76
CA LEU A 398 -11.73 10.33 17.03
C LEU A 398 -11.50 9.01 17.75
N ILE A 399 -10.84 9.07 18.91
CA ILE A 399 -10.71 7.90 19.79
C ILE A 399 -12.00 7.73 20.59
N ALA A 400 -12.61 6.56 20.48
CA ALA A 400 -13.80 6.16 21.20
C ALA A 400 -13.46 5.25 22.39
N PRO A 401 -14.36 5.11 23.38
CA PRO A 401 -14.21 4.13 24.45
C PRO A 401 -14.13 2.69 23.92
N ARG A 402 -13.40 1.82 24.62
CA ARG A 402 -13.15 0.42 24.22
C ARG A 402 -13.92 -0.60 25.02
N GLN A 403 -14.44 -0.30 26.20
CA GLN A 403 -15.00 -1.32 27.10
C GLN A 403 -16.37 -0.92 27.60
N LEU A 404 -17.19 -1.91 27.98
CA LEU A 404 -18.45 -1.68 28.69
C LEU A 404 -18.24 -0.99 30.05
N LYS A 405 -17.04 -1.13 30.64
CA LYS A 405 -16.60 -0.50 31.89
C LYS A 405 -15.43 0.44 31.64
N PRO A 406 -15.65 1.57 30.94
CA PRO A 406 -14.57 2.42 30.50
C PRO A 406 -13.77 3.03 31.67
N GLU A 407 -14.34 3.15 32.87
CA GLU A 407 -13.67 3.67 34.06
C GLU A 407 -12.40 2.89 34.49
N GLU A 408 -12.27 1.63 34.08
CA GLU A 408 -11.08 0.79 34.34
C GLU A 408 -9.87 1.18 33.46
N GLY A 409 -10.10 1.98 32.43
CA GLY A 409 -9.09 2.45 31.49
C GLY A 409 -8.76 1.49 30.36
N GLU A 410 -7.95 1.96 29.43
CA GLU A 410 -7.66 1.28 28.17
C GLU A 410 -6.39 1.79 27.50
N ASN A 411 -5.78 0.93 26.68
CA ASN A 411 -4.76 1.33 25.71
C ASN A 411 -5.38 1.32 24.31
N ASN A 412 -5.37 2.48 23.67
CA ASN A 412 -5.85 2.69 22.30
C ASN A 412 -4.67 3.00 21.38
N ALA A 413 -4.71 2.50 20.16
CA ALA A 413 -3.71 2.79 19.14
C ALA A 413 -4.45 3.27 17.89
N VAL A 414 -4.14 4.48 17.44
CA VAL A 414 -4.78 5.05 16.25
C VAL A 414 -4.46 4.22 15.01
N THR A 415 -3.19 3.83 14.85
CA THR A 415 -2.77 3.05 13.68
C THR A 415 -2.13 1.70 14.02
N ALA A 416 -2.33 0.75 13.11
CA ALA A 416 -1.58 -0.50 13.06
C ALA A 416 -1.13 -0.80 11.62
N GLN A 417 -0.06 -0.14 11.18
CA GLN A 417 0.42 -0.26 9.80
C GLN A 417 1.22 -1.56 9.61
N GLY A 418 0.91 -2.29 8.53
CA GLY A 418 1.32 -3.67 8.30
C GLY A 418 2.31 -3.90 7.15
N ARG A 419 3.27 -3.01 6.90
CA ARG A 419 4.31 -3.22 5.88
C ARG A 419 5.22 -4.40 6.25
N VAL A 420 5.24 -5.43 5.40
CA VAL A 420 5.97 -6.69 5.63
C VAL A 420 7.32 -6.76 4.91
N ASP A 421 7.54 -5.89 3.93
CA ASP A 421 8.75 -5.88 3.13
C ASP A 421 9.23 -4.44 2.87
N PRO A 422 10.53 -4.14 3.02
CA PRO A 422 11.07 -2.79 2.86
C PRO A 422 10.97 -2.27 1.42
N ALA A 423 10.85 -3.16 0.42
CA ALA A 423 10.66 -2.76 -0.97
C ALA A 423 9.23 -2.25 -1.27
N GLN A 424 8.27 -2.48 -0.36
CA GLN A 424 6.91 -1.97 -0.50
C GLN A 424 6.87 -0.45 -0.35
N SER A 425 6.20 0.21 -1.29
CA SER A 425 5.99 1.66 -1.31
C SER A 425 4.79 2.10 -0.44
N THR A 426 4.49 1.38 0.63
CA THR A 426 3.26 1.51 1.43
C THR A 426 3.50 2.18 2.78
N GLY A 427 2.45 2.70 3.41
CA GLY A 427 2.56 3.47 4.65
C GLY A 427 1.37 4.40 4.85
N PHE A 428 1.22 4.90 6.06
CA PHE A 428 0.15 5.86 6.40
C PHE A 428 0.74 7.25 6.59
N VAL A 429 0.14 8.23 5.95
CA VAL A 429 0.52 9.64 6.04
C VAL A 429 -0.68 10.44 6.51
N PHE A 430 -0.55 11.14 7.63
CA PHE A 430 -1.55 12.07 8.14
C PHE A 430 -1.06 13.49 7.91
N LEU A 431 -1.82 14.28 7.13
CA LEU A 431 -1.52 15.66 6.77
C LEU A 431 -2.60 16.58 7.35
N ASN A 432 -2.22 17.50 8.22
CA ASN A 432 -3.13 18.50 8.79
C ASN A 432 -4.38 17.91 9.46
N CYS A 433 -4.29 16.71 10.03
CA CYS A 433 -5.40 16.07 10.72
C CYS A 433 -5.52 16.59 12.16
N SER A 434 -6.72 16.48 12.73
CA SER A 434 -6.94 16.63 14.17
C SER A 434 -7.09 15.26 14.81
N ILE A 435 -6.33 15.00 15.88
CA ILE A 435 -6.41 13.76 16.64
C ILE A 435 -6.93 14.10 18.03
N THR A 436 -8.17 13.68 18.31
CA THR A 436 -8.87 13.91 19.58
C THR A 436 -9.69 12.67 19.99
N GLY A 437 -10.44 12.75 21.09
CA GLY A 437 -11.40 11.74 21.50
C GLY A 437 -12.83 12.16 21.17
N THR A 438 -13.74 11.19 21.13
CA THR A 438 -15.17 11.50 21.22
C THR A 438 -15.47 12.25 22.53
N ASP A 439 -16.57 12.99 22.59
CA ASP A 439 -16.97 13.71 23.82
C ASP A 439 -17.02 12.78 25.05
N GLU A 440 -17.45 11.55 24.84
CA GLU A 440 -17.48 10.50 25.86
C GLU A 440 -16.07 10.09 26.30
N TYR A 441 -15.17 9.78 25.35
CA TYR A 441 -13.79 9.43 25.67
C TYR A 441 -13.05 10.58 26.36
N MET A 442 -13.29 11.83 25.94
CA MET A 442 -12.65 13.00 26.55
C MET A 442 -13.11 13.22 27.99
N LYS A 443 -14.36 12.89 28.34
CA LYS A 443 -14.83 12.92 29.74
C LYS A 443 -14.09 11.87 30.59
N LEU A 444 -13.96 10.65 30.07
CA LEU A 444 -13.26 9.55 30.72
C LEU A 444 -11.77 9.86 30.93
N TYR A 445 -11.09 10.30 29.87
CA TYR A 445 -9.70 10.74 29.92
C TYR A 445 -9.48 11.85 30.96
N LYS A 446 -10.33 12.88 30.98
CA LYS A 446 -10.23 13.98 31.97
C LYS A 446 -10.46 13.51 33.40
N ALA A 447 -11.32 12.52 33.62
CA ALA A 447 -11.58 11.96 34.94
C ALA A 447 -10.38 11.15 35.47
N ASN A 448 -9.71 10.36 34.62
CA ASN A 448 -8.54 9.58 35.03
C ASN A 448 -7.52 9.37 33.88
N PRO A 449 -6.67 10.36 33.57
CA PRO A 449 -5.74 10.27 32.44
C PRO A 449 -4.63 9.22 32.62
N LYS A 450 -4.48 8.64 33.83
CA LYS A 450 -3.47 7.61 34.12
C LYS A 450 -3.82 6.25 33.52
N VAL A 451 -5.12 5.97 33.37
CA VAL A 451 -5.62 4.66 32.91
C VAL A 451 -6.11 4.71 31.46
N HIS A 452 -6.51 5.88 30.96
CA HIS A 452 -6.86 6.09 29.55
C HIS A 452 -5.64 6.54 28.74
N LYS A 453 -5.00 5.61 28.06
CA LYS A 453 -3.78 5.85 27.29
C LYS A 453 -4.05 5.67 25.81
N SER A 454 -3.72 6.69 25.03
CA SER A 454 -3.80 6.61 23.57
C SER A 454 -2.45 6.85 22.93
N TYR A 455 -2.16 6.11 21.86
CA TYR A 455 -0.92 6.18 21.10
C TYR A 455 -1.24 6.44 19.64
N LEU A 456 -0.33 7.12 18.95
CA LEU A 456 -0.39 7.39 17.51
C LEU A 456 -0.41 6.10 16.69
N GLY A 457 0.19 5.02 17.19
CA GLY A 457 0.12 3.71 16.55
C GLY A 457 1.04 2.66 17.17
N ARG A 458 1.00 1.46 16.59
CA ARG A 458 1.86 0.31 16.93
C ARG A 458 2.20 -0.57 15.72
N PRO A 459 3.41 -1.17 15.67
CA PRO A 459 3.92 -1.80 14.46
C PRO A 459 3.38 -3.22 14.26
N TRP A 460 2.26 -3.35 13.53
CA TRP A 460 1.69 -4.67 13.24
C TRP A 460 2.66 -5.60 12.50
N LYS A 461 3.58 -5.05 11.69
CA LYS A 461 4.61 -5.78 10.94
C LYS A 461 5.97 -5.07 10.98
N ASP A 462 7.02 -5.81 10.63
CA ASP A 462 8.43 -5.43 10.83
C ASP A 462 8.81 -4.07 10.24
N TYR A 463 8.29 -3.71 9.06
CA TYR A 463 8.67 -2.48 8.36
C TYR A 463 7.60 -1.39 8.51
N SER A 464 6.77 -1.46 9.56
CA SER A 464 5.65 -0.56 9.78
C SER A 464 6.02 0.91 9.53
N ARG A 465 5.23 1.62 8.73
CA ARG A 465 5.51 3.02 8.35
C ARG A 465 4.30 3.91 8.58
N THR A 466 4.42 4.90 9.44
CA THR A 466 3.35 5.87 9.74
C THR A 466 3.95 7.23 10.05
N VAL A 467 3.38 8.29 9.47
CA VAL A 467 3.84 9.66 9.71
C VAL A 467 2.70 10.62 10.00
N PHE A 468 2.92 11.56 10.91
CA PHE A 468 2.01 12.67 11.24
C PHE A 468 2.71 14.00 10.95
N ILE A 469 2.14 14.78 10.03
CA ILE A 469 2.72 16.03 9.53
C ILE A 469 1.68 17.14 9.67
N GLY A 470 2.01 18.20 10.39
CA GLY A 470 1.11 19.36 10.57
C GLY A 470 -0.16 19.04 11.36
N CYS A 471 -0.20 17.93 12.09
CA CYS A 471 -1.41 17.49 12.78
C CYS A 471 -1.57 18.17 14.15
N ASN A 472 -2.80 18.45 14.56
CA ASN A 472 -3.11 18.87 15.92
C ASN A 472 -3.33 17.63 16.81
N LEU A 473 -2.46 17.43 17.79
CA LEU A 473 -2.51 16.30 18.73
C LEU A 473 -3.03 16.79 20.09
N GLU A 474 -4.20 16.32 20.50
CA GLU A 474 -4.75 16.63 21.82
C GLU A 474 -4.00 15.93 22.97
N ALA A 475 -4.21 16.40 24.20
CA ALA A 475 -3.46 15.99 25.40
C ALA A 475 -3.60 14.50 25.74
N LEU A 476 -4.61 13.84 25.16
CA LEU A 476 -4.90 12.42 25.34
C LEU A 476 -3.82 11.50 24.72
N ILE A 477 -3.01 12.02 23.80
CA ILE A 477 -1.87 11.29 23.23
C ILE A 477 -0.79 11.17 24.30
N ASN A 478 -0.46 9.92 24.64
CA ASN A 478 0.54 9.60 25.63
C ASN A 478 1.90 10.20 25.23
N SER A 479 2.69 10.64 26.20
CA SER A 479 4.02 11.25 25.97
C SER A 479 4.98 10.32 25.23
N ASP A 480 4.84 9.00 25.42
CA ASP A 480 5.59 7.97 24.69
C ASP A 480 5.32 8.04 23.18
N GLY A 481 4.14 8.52 22.79
CA GLY A 481 3.64 8.70 21.42
C GLY A 481 3.24 7.39 20.75
N TRP A 482 4.07 6.36 20.86
CA TRP A 482 3.95 5.11 20.11
C TRP A 482 4.00 3.91 21.05
N LEU A 483 3.25 2.86 20.73
CA LEU A 483 3.17 1.63 21.54
C LEU A 483 3.94 0.50 20.84
N PRO A 484 4.79 -0.28 21.53
CA PRO A 484 5.37 -1.48 20.95
C PRO A 484 4.29 -2.53 20.65
N TRP A 485 4.50 -3.33 19.60
CA TRP A 485 3.59 -4.44 19.31
C TRP A 485 3.78 -5.60 20.30
N SER A 486 5.03 -6.06 20.44
CA SER A 486 5.45 -7.07 21.42
C SER A 486 6.96 -7.04 21.60
N GLY A 487 7.43 -6.67 22.80
CA GLY A 487 8.85 -6.48 23.08
C GLY A 487 9.54 -5.55 22.08
N ASP A 488 10.73 -5.94 21.63
CA ASP A 488 11.54 -5.16 20.67
C ASP A 488 11.27 -5.49 19.20
N LEU A 489 10.23 -6.27 18.89
CA LEU A 489 9.89 -6.63 17.52
C LEU A 489 9.61 -5.37 16.69
N SER A 490 10.13 -5.34 15.46
CA SER A 490 9.99 -4.23 14.49
C SER A 490 10.67 -2.91 14.86
N LEU A 491 11.11 -2.71 16.12
CA LEU A 491 11.56 -1.38 16.59
C LEU A 491 12.80 -0.84 15.85
N LYS A 492 13.62 -1.74 15.28
CA LYS A 492 14.81 -1.38 14.50
C LYS A 492 14.51 -1.07 13.03
N THR A 493 13.36 -1.52 12.52
CA THR A 493 13.03 -1.53 11.07
C THR A 493 11.81 -0.68 10.72
N LEU A 494 10.91 -0.41 11.67
CA LEU A 494 9.77 0.49 11.49
C LEU A 494 10.24 1.94 11.25
N TYR A 495 9.40 2.76 10.62
CA TYR A 495 9.59 4.20 10.53
C TYR A 495 8.33 4.97 11.00
N TYR A 496 8.40 5.51 12.21
CA TYR A 496 7.34 6.33 12.82
C TYR A 496 7.80 7.77 12.99
N GLY A 497 7.32 8.64 12.11
CA GLY A 497 7.80 10.01 11.96
C GLY A 497 6.77 11.07 12.37
N GLU A 498 7.25 12.14 13.01
CA GLU A 498 6.46 13.33 13.30
C GLU A 498 7.16 14.59 12.75
N SER A 499 6.40 15.52 12.19
CA SER A 499 6.91 16.83 11.75
C SER A 499 5.85 17.92 11.90
N LYS A 500 6.24 19.05 12.52
CA LYS A 500 5.41 20.27 12.62
C LYS A 500 4.00 20.04 13.21
N ASN A 501 3.83 19.02 14.06
CA ASN A 501 2.59 18.80 14.81
C ASN A 501 2.42 19.89 15.88
N THR A 502 1.17 20.21 16.21
CA THR A 502 0.80 21.20 17.23
C THR A 502 -0.12 20.58 18.29
N GLY A 503 -0.50 21.35 19.30
CA GLY A 503 -1.41 20.91 20.36
C GLY A 503 -0.70 20.26 21.54
N PRO A 504 -1.40 20.07 22.67
CA PRO A 504 -0.78 19.62 23.92
C PRO A 504 -0.18 18.20 23.89
N GLY A 505 -0.63 17.33 22.97
CA GLY A 505 -0.07 15.98 22.76
C GLY A 505 1.16 15.95 21.83
N SER A 506 1.58 17.10 21.30
CA SER A 506 2.68 17.18 20.32
C SER A 506 4.08 17.31 20.91
N ASP A 507 4.23 17.41 22.24
CA ASP A 507 5.57 17.42 22.85
C ASP A 507 6.28 16.07 22.63
N ARG A 508 7.45 16.14 22.02
CA ARG A 508 8.26 14.97 21.64
C ARG A 508 9.39 14.65 22.61
N SER A 509 9.60 15.48 23.63
CA SER A 509 10.72 15.37 24.59
C SER A 509 10.78 14.02 25.33
N LYS A 510 9.64 13.32 25.43
CA LYS A 510 9.47 12.04 26.11
C LYS A 510 9.06 10.89 25.18
N ARG A 511 9.10 11.09 23.87
CA ARG A 511 8.79 10.01 22.92
C ARG A 511 9.73 8.84 23.17
N VAL A 512 9.23 7.64 22.89
CA VAL A 512 10.07 6.44 22.83
C VAL A 512 11.30 6.68 21.95
N SER A 513 12.45 6.11 22.33
CA SER A 513 13.74 6.35 21.67
C SER A 513 13.78 5.91 20.19
N TRP A 514 12.86 5.02 19.81
CA TRP A 514 12.65 4.58 18.43
C TRP A 514 11.62 5.43 17.67
N SER A 515 11.12 6.54 18.21
CA SER A 515 10.40 7.54 17.42
C SER A 515 11.35 8.30 16.51
N SER A 516 10.87 8.80 15.36
CA SER A 516 11.68 9.52 14.36
C SER A 516 11.20 10.96 14.19
N VAL A 517 12.14 11.85 13.90
CA VAL A 517 11.86 13.18 13.33
C VAL A 517 11.93 13.02 11.81
N ILE A 518 10.97 13.57 11.08
CA ILE A 518 11.10 13.67 9.62
C ILE A 518 11.97 14.90 9.33
N PRO A 519 13.14 14.76 8.67
CA PRO A 519 13.95 15.90 8.28
C PRO A 519 13.17 16.83 7.35
N ASP A 520 13.35 18.14 7.50
CA ASP A 520 12.58 19.15 6.77
C ASP A 520 12.75 19.04 5.25
N GLU A 521 13.94 18.67 4.80
CA GLU A 521 14.30 18.44 3.40
C GLU A 521 13.61 17.22 2.77
N HIS A 522 13.09 16.30 3.59
CA HIS A 522 12.47 15.05 3.13
C HIS A 522 10.95 15.00 3.34
N VAL A 523 10.36 16.00 4.00
CA VAL A 523 8.91 16.04 4.28
C VAL A 523 8.06 15.92 3.01
N ASP A 524 8.55 16.46 1.89
CA ASP A 524 7.85 16.47 0.60
C ASP A 524 7.71 15.08 -0.04
N MET A 525 8.48 14.08 0.40
CA MET A 525 8.29 12.68 0.01
C MET A 525 6.90 12.16 0.38
N TYR A 526 6.30 12.72 1.43
CA TYR A 526 4.97 12.36 1.92
C TYR A 526 3.85 13.22 1.33
N SER A 527 4.12 14.03 0.29
CA SER A 527 3.08 14.79 -0.41
C SER A 527 2.15 13.86 -1.22
N VAL A 528 0.94 14.35 -1.53
CA VAL A 528 -0.03 13.63 -2.37
C VAL A 528 0.56 13.22 -3.73
N ALA A 529 1.35 14.08 -4.34
CA ALA A 529 2.00 13.77 -5.61
C ALA A 529 3.14 12.76 -5.45
N ASN A 530 4.01 12.92 -4.45
CA ASN A 530 5.19 12.06 -4.34
C ASN A 530 4.85 10.67 -3.76
N PHE A 531 4.00 10.60 -2.73
CA PHE A 531 3.72 9.35 -2.02
C PHE A 531 2.74 8.44 -2.76
N ILE A 532 1.66 9.00 -3.31
CA ILE A 532 0.59 8.24 -4.00
C ILE A 532 0.39 8.62 -5.47
N GLN A 533 1.27 9.44 -6.05
CA GLN A 533 1.20 9.85 -7.46
C GLN A 533 -0.17 10.45 -7.80
N GLY A 534 -0.70 11.29 -6.90
CA GLY A 534 -2.06 11.83 -6.99
C GLY A 534 -2.34 12.64 -8.26
N ASP A 535 -1.31 13.18 -8.89
CA ASP A 535 -1.37 13.89 -10.18
C ASP A 535 -1.65 12.95 -11.37
N GLU A 536 -1.35 11.66 -11.23
CA GLU A 536 -1.65 10.65 -12.26
C GLU A 536 -3.09 10.11 -12.17
N TRP A 537 -3.84 10.47 -11.13
CA TRP A 537 -5.19 9.96 -10.92
C TRP A 537 -6.12 10.60 -11.97
N LYS A 538 -6.71 9.77 -12.83
CA LYS A 538 -7.65 10.23 -13.87
C LYS A 538 -8.98 10.64 -13.24
N LEU A 539 -9.05 11.87 -12.76
CA LEU A 539 -10.25 12.42 -12.13
C LEU A 539 -11.29 12.99 -13.11
N SER A 540 -11.09 12.93 -14.43
CA SER A 540 -11.98 13.53 -15.43
C SER A 540 -13.44 13.12 -15.26
N GLY A 541 -14.34 14.11 -15.18
CA GLY A 541 -15.78 13.97 -14.97
C GLY A 541 -16.53 13.42 -16.18
#